data_AF-A0A7V9H574-F1
#
_entry.id   AF-A0A7V9H574-F1
#
_cell.length_a   1.000
_cell.length_b   1.000
_cell.length_c   1.000
_cell.angle_alpha   90.00
_cell.angle_beta   90.00
_cell.angle_gamma   90.00
#
_symmetry.space_group_name_H-M   'P 1'
#
loop_
_entity.id
_entity.type
_entity.pdbx_description
1 polymer ?
#
loop_
_entity_poly.entity_id
_entity_poly.type
_entity_poly.pdbx_seq_one_letter_code
_entity_poly.pdbx_strand_id
1 'polypeptide(L)'
;MKQVALLVALVATAALLFVGGTASAYTKGCERGTVGSDRMFGSFRADALCGERGDDRIVGRGGNDKLVGGSDDDRIIGDNGADTIKGGPGRDVVKSGDGDDTVRAGLFNRENDGARDFVYCGPGVDTVYVAGSDVVDASCEIRR
;
A
#
# COMPACT_ATOMS: atom_id res chain seq x y z
N MET A 1 19.68 -66.41 29.34
CA MET A 1 19.61 -65.06 29.92
C MET A 1 18.37 -64.40 29.35
N LYS A 2 17.38 -64.16 30.20
CA LYS A 2 16.05 -63.66 29.83
C LYS A 2 16.13 -62.14 29.57
N GLN A 3 15.52 -61.72 28.47
CA GLN A 3 14.83 -60.46 28.19
C GLN A 3 15.36 -59.16 28.79
N VAL A 4 15.65 -58.16 27.95
CA VAL A 4 14.86 -56.90 27.87
C VAL A 4 15.05 -56.31 26.46
N ALA A 5 14.10 -56.58 25.56
CA ALA A 5 13.88 -55.74 24.39
C ALA A 5 12.89 -54.66 24.82
N LEU A 6 13.38 -53.45 25.11
CA LEU A 6 12.52 -52.33 25.49
C LEU A 6 11.93 -51.69 24.24
N LEU A 7 10.79 -52.24 23.84
CA LEU A 7 9.85 -51.70 22.88
C LEU A 7 9.14 -50.49 23.53
N VAL A 8 9.53 -49.26 23.21
CA VAL A 8 8.71 -48.08 23.53
C VAL A 8 7.73 -47.89 22.38
N ALA A 9 6.54 -48.47 22.55
CA ALA A 9 5.42 -48.31 21.66
C ALA A 9 4.56 -47.08 22.06
N LEU A 10 3.97 -46.48 21.04
CA LEU A 10 2.64 -45.88 21.02
C LEU A 10 2.45 -44.42 21.50
N VAL A 11 2.50 -43.52 20.52
CA VAL A 11 1.50 -42.48 20.18
C VAL A 11 0.67 -41.89 21.34
N ALA A 12 1.00 -40.64 21.71
CA ALA A 12 0.04 -39.69 22.25
C ALA A 12 0.12 -38.38 21.46
N THR A 13 -0.96 -38.12 20.73
CA THR A 13 -1.44 -36.87 20.16
C THR A 13 -1.00 -35.59 20.88
N ALA A 14 -0.29 -34.73 20.17
CA ALA A 14 -0.63 -33.33 20.08
C ALA A 14 -0.36 -32.88 18.65
N ALA A 15 -1.44 -32.72 17.90
CA ALA A 15 -1.42 -31.98 16.66
C ALA A 15 -0.93 -30.56 16.97
N LEU A 16 0.34 -30.26 16.70
CA LEU A 16 0.63 -28.97 16.09
C LEU A 16 0.33 -29.14 14.61
N LEU A 17 -0.94 -28.95 14.28
CA LEU A 17 -1.29 -28.45 12.96
C LEU A 17 -0.46 -27.17 12.78
N PHE A 18 0.66 -27.26 12.06
CA PHE A 18 1.14 -26.11 11.33
C PHE A 18 0.07 -25.79 10.26
N VAL A 19 -1.01 -25.14 10.68
CA VAL A 19 -1.74 -24.18 9.86
C VAL A 19 -1.06 -22.82 10.06
N GLY A 20 0.26 -22.79 10.05
CA GLY A 20 1.02 -21.57 9.84
C GLY A 20 1.22 -21.50 8.34
N GLY A 21 0.40 -20.69 7.67
CA GLY A 21 0.30 -20.61 6.23
C GLY A 21 1.65 -20.76 5.55
N THR A 22 1.68 -21.54 4.48
CA THR A 22 2.74 -21.44 3.47
C THR A 22 3.08 -19.98 3.34
N ALA A 23 4.31 -19.58 3.68
CA ALA A 23 4.79 -18.23 3.49
C ALA A 23 4.33 -17.81 2.09
N SER A 24 3.29 -16.98 2.06
CA SER A 24 2.74 -16.47 0.82
C SER A 24 3.91 -15.74 0.20
N ALA A 25 4.28 -16.22 -0.98
CA ALA A 25 5.54 -15.92 -1.64
C ALA A 25 5.97 -14.47 -1.38
N TYR A 26 7.24 -14.29 -0.97
CA TYR A 26 7.98 -13.05 -1.17
C TYR A 26 8.05 -12.76 -2.67
N THR A 27 6.90 -12.42 -3.22
CA THR A 27 6.79 -11.70 -4.46
C THR A 27 7.16 -10.30 -4.05
N LYS A 28 8.17 -9.70 -4.70
CA LYS A 28 8.47 -8.27 -4.56
C LYS A 28 7.32 -7.46 -5.15
N GLY A 29 6.17 -7.54 -4.50
CA GLY A 29 4.95 -6.77 -4.63
C GLY A 29 4.68 -6.15 -3.26
N CYS A 30 3.89 -5.09 -3.23
CA CYS A 30 3.65 -4.31 -2.02
C CYS A 30 3.21 -5.16 -0.82
N GLU A 31 3.56 -4.70 0.37
CA GLU A 31 2.90 -5.04 1.62
C GLU A 31 1.43 -4.67 1.50
N ARG A 32 0.54 -5.63 1.74
CA ARG A 32 -0.91 -5.47 1.54
C ARG A 32 -1.63 -5.28 2.86
N GLY A 33 -2.58 -4.36 2.86
CA GLY A 33 -3.64 -4.25 3.84
C GLY A 33 -4.63 -5.41 3.74
N THR A 34 -5.79 -5.19 4.32
CA THR A 34 -6.90 -6.13 4.40
C THR A 34 -8.08 -5.63 3.58
N VAL A 35 -9.25 -6.24 3.75
CA VAL A 35 -10.50 -5.63 3.28
C VAL A 35 -11.06 -4.85 4.47
N GLY A 36 -11.20 -3.55 4.32
CA GLY A 36 -11.62 -2.62 5.37
C GLY A 36 -10.61 -1.49 5.53
N SER A 37 -10.86 -0.59 6.49
CA SER A 37 -9.96 0.55 6.72
C SER A 37 -8.69 0.14 7.47
N ASP A 38 -7.56 0.31 6.81
CA ASP A 38 -6.24 0.01 7.34
C ASP A 38 -5.41 1.25 7.68
N ARG A 39 -4.40 1.05 8.53
CA ARG A 39 -3.38 2.07 8.84
C ARG A 39 -2.02 1.46 8.56
N MET A 40 -1.41 1.89 7.46
CA MET A 40 -0.14 1.39 6.97
C MET A 40 0.94 2.45 7.14
N PHE A 41 2.11 2.04 7.63
CA PHE A 41 3.25 2.92 7.85
C PHE A 41 4.51 2.25 7.30
N GLY A 42 5.17 2.94 6.38
CA GLY A 42 6.49 2.59 5.89
C GLY A 42 7.59 2.92 6.90
N SER A 43 8.81 2.88 6.39
CA SER A 43 10.06 3.04 7.09
C SER A 43 10.80 4.27 6.56
N PHE A 44 12.11 4.38 6.81
CA PHE A 44 12.94 5.42 6.19
C PHE A 44 13.70 4.88 4.97
N ARG A 45 13.17 3.84 4.34
CA ARG A 45 13.70 3.17 3.15
C ARG A 45 12.58 3.05 2.13
N ALA A 46 12.93 2.72 0.90
CA ALA A 46 11.95 2.43 -0.13
C ALA A 46 11.04 1.26 0.27
N ASP A 47 9.77 1.57 0.46
CA ASP A 47 8.70 0.67 0.80
C ASP A 47 7.69 0.54 -0.35
N ALA A 48 6.87 -0.49 -0.30
CA ALA A 48 5.76 -0.67 -1.22
C ALA A 48 4.53 -1.05 -0.40
N LEU A 49 3.51 -0.21 -0.36
CA LEU A 49 2.32 -0.36 0.47
C LEU A 49 1.07 -0.34 -0.43
N CYS A 50 0.14 -1.27 -0.21
CA CYS A 50 -1.16 -1.33 -0.90
C CYS A 50 -2.30 -1.50 0.11
N GLY A 51 -3.25 -0.57 0.15
CA GLY A 51 -4.40 -0.63 1.05
C GLY A 51 -5.43 -1.69 0.66
N GLU A 52 -5.58 -1.95 -0.64
CA GLU A 52 -6.54 -2.90 -1.24
C GLU A 52 -7.96 -2.34 -1.34
N ARG A 53 -8.84 -2.58 -0.36
CA ARG A 53 -10.22 -2.07 -0.39
C ARG A 53 -10.58 -1.55 0.97
N GLY A 54 -11.16 -0.35 1.02
CA GLY A 54 -11.64 0.31 2.22
C GLY A 54 -10.99 1.68 2.35
N ASP A 55 -11.48 2.50 3.29
CA ASP A 55 -10.92 3.84 3.49
C ASP A 55 -9.57 3.72 4.23
N ASP A 56 -8.47 3.70 3.50
CA ASP A 56 -7.15 3.43 4.06
C ASP A 56 -6.38 4.68 4.43
N ARG A 57 -5.44 4.53 5.37
CA ARG A 57 -4.44 5.55 5.68
C ARG A 57 -3.05 4.98 5.49
N ILE A 58 -2.35 5.48 4.48
CA ILE A 58 -1.03 5.01 4.06
C ILE A 58 -0.02 6.13 4.24
N VAL A 59 1.10 5.85 4.93
CA VAL A 59 2.19 6.81 5.15
C VAL A 59 3.53 6.18 4.80
N GLY A 60 4.21 6.69 3.77
CA GLY A 60 5.53 6.22 3.30
C GLY A 60 6.68 6.56 4.25
N ARG A 61 6.71 7.83 4.70
CA ARG A 61 7.71 8.47 5.58
C ARG A 61 8.98 8.90 4.86
N GLY A 62 9.86 7.98 4.54
CA GLY A 62 11.17 8.34 4.01
C GLY A 62 11.69 7.29 3.06
N GLY A 63 12.30 7.72 1.96
CA GLY A 63 12.72 6.81 0.90
C GLY A 63 11.81 6.94 -0.30
N ASN A 64 12.11 6.20 -1.37
CA ASN A 64 11.35 6.29 -2.61
C ASN A 64 10.31 5.19 -2.63
N ASP A 65 9.08 5.53 -2.28
CA ASP A 65 8.04 4.59 -1.95
C ASP A 65 7.11 4.31 -3.14
N LYS A 66 6.40 3.19 -3.04
CA LYS A 66 5.29 2.84 -3.93
C LYS A 66 4.03 2.70 -3.10
N LEU A 67 3.16 3.69 -3.15
CA LEU A 67 1.95 3.75 -2.34
C LEU A 67 0.72 3.57 -3.24
N VAL A 68 -0.12 2.60 -2.91
CA VAL A 68 -1.37 2.33 -3.62
C VAL A 68 -2.51 2.35 -2.60
N GLY A 69 -3.45 3.27 -2.74
CA GLY A 69 -4.65 3.34 -1.90
C GLY A 69 -5.46 2.07 -2.07
N GLY A 70 -6.09 1.91 -3.22
CA GLY A 70 -6.95 0.77 -3.44
C GLY A 70 -8.26 1.20 -4.03
N SER A 71 -9.36 0.71 -3.49
CA SER A 71 -10.71 1.23 -3.77
C SER A 71 -11.29 1.84 -2.49
N ASP A 72 -12.24 2.76 -2.67
CA ASP A 72 -12.87 3.55 -1.60
C ASP A 72 -12.01 4.79 -1.23
N ASP A 73 -12.36 5.56 -0.19
CA ASP A 73 -11.80 6.90 0.02
C ASP A 73 -10.48 6.85 0.83
N ASP A 74 -9.33 6.98 0.16
CA ASP A 74 -8.02 6.80 0.77
C ASP A 74 -7.33 8.10 1.21
N ARG A 75 -6.44 7.99 2.20
CA ARG A 75 -5.51 9.04 2.62
C ARG A 75 -4.08 8.57 2.50
N ILE A 76 -3.35 9.14 1.54
CA ILE A 76 -1.99 8.71 1.22
C ILE A 76 -1.01 9.86 1.44
N ILE A 77 0.08 9.59 2.17
CA ILE A 77 1.14 10.55 2.48
C ILE A 77 2.50 9.92 2.11
N GLY A 78 3.23 10.48 1.14
CA GLY A 78 4.58 10.00 0.79
C GLY A 78 5.66 10.46 1.78
N ASP A 79 5.59 11.73 2.19
CA ASP A 79 6.54 12.43 3.08
C ASP A 79 7.89 12.77 2.41
N ASN A 80 8.98 12.02 2.56
CA ASN A 80 10.27 12.38 1.95
C ASN A 80 10.73 11.32 0.94
N GLY A 81 11.15 11.75 -0.24
CA GLY A 81 11.72 10.90 -1.27
C GLY A 81 10.95 11.04 -2.57
N ALA A 82 11.45 10.42 -3.63
CA ALA A 82 10.76 10.44 -4.93
C ALA A 82 9.77 9.28 -4.97
N ASP A 83 8.51 9.56 -4.70
CA ASP A 83 7.47 8.57 -4.48
C ASP A 83 6.64 8.30 -5.74
N THR A 84 6.11 7.07 -5.84
CA THR A 84 5.09 6.71 -6.82
C THR A 84 3.79 6.41 -6.10
N ILE A 85 2.81 7.28 -6.27
CA ILE A 85 1.53 7.21 -5.57
C ILE A 85 0.39 6.93 -6.54
N LYS A 86 -0.48 5.99 -6.19
CA LYS A 86 -1.75 5.74 -6.86
C LYS A 86 -2.88 5.78 -5.83
N GLY A 87 -3.85 6.68 -5.99
CA GLY A 87 -5.06 6.70 -5.17
C GLY A 87 -5.93 5.50 -5.49
N GLY A 88 -6.55 5.51 -6.68
CA GLY A 88 -7.45 4.46 -7.13
C GLY A 88 -8.85 5.02 -7.33
N PRO A 89 -9.89 4.18 -7.46
CA PRO A 89 -11.26 4.67 -7.43
C PRO A 89 -11.67 5.07 -6.02
N GLY A 90 -12.26 6.25 -5.88
CA GLY A 90 -12.69 6.78 -4.60
C GLY A 90 -12.38 8.26 -4.54
N ARG A 91 -12.80 8.94 -3.47
CA ARG A 91 -12.42 10.33 -3.25
C ARG A 91 -11.17 10.38 -2.38
N ASP A 92 -10.03 10.43 -3.03
CA ASP A 92 -8.74 10.29 -2.38
C ASP A 92 -8.17 11.63 -1.93
N VAL A 93 -7.38 11.59 -0.85
CA VAL A 93 -6.52 12.70 -0.43
C VAL A 93 -5.08 12.23 -0.48
N VAL A 94 -4.33 12.77 -1.44
CA VAL A 94 -2.93 12.46 -1.64
C VAL A 94 -2.08 13.66 -1.25
N LYS A 95 -1.11 13.44 -0.38
CA LYS A 95 0.00 14.36 -0.13
C LYS A 95 1.29 13.68 -0.54
N SER A 96 1.92 14.14 -1.63
CA SER A 96 3.12 13.48 -2.15
C SER A 96 4.31 13.70 -1.22
N GLY A 97 4.66 14.95 -0.94
CA GLY A 97 5.72 15.29 0.00
C GLY A 97 6.92 15.94 -0.69
N ASP A 98 8.08 15.87 -0.06
CA ASP A 98 9.35 16.38 -0.57
C ASP A 98 9.96 15.37 -1.54
N GLY A 99 10.29 15.77 -2.76
CA GLY A 99 10.90 14.92 -3.78
C GLY A 99 10.26 15.11 -5.13
N ASP A 100 10.81 14.46 -6.16
CA ASP A 100 10.21 14.49 -7.50
C ASP A 100 9.20 13.34 -7.60
N ASP A 101 7.94 13.61 -7.27
CA ASP A 101 6.93 12.56 -7.13
C ASP A 101 6.18 12.26 -8.42
N THR A 102 5.61 11.07 -8.50
CA THR A 102 4.63 10.70 -9.52
C THR A 102 3.32 10.30 -8.88
N VAL A 103 2.28 11.12 -9.06
CA VAL A 103 0.97 10.89 -8.47
C VAL A 103 -0.06 10.54 -9.54
N ARG A 104 -0.86 9.53 -9.25
CA ARG A 104 -1.99 9.06 -10.06
C ARG A 104 -3.22 8.99 -9.16
N ALA A 105 -4.02 10.04 -9.10
CA ALA A 105 -5.10 10.13 -8.13
C ALA A 105 -6.22 9.11 -8.44
N GLY A 106 -6.86 9.22 -9.60
CA GLY A 106 -7.98 8.33 -9.96
C GLY A 106 -7.67 7.17 -10.92
N LEU A 107 -8.74 6.60 -11.48
CA LEU A 107 -8.68 5.62 -12.57
C LEU A 107 -8.39 6.30 -13.93
N PHE A 108 -7.38 5.82 -14.67
CA PHE A 108 -7.06 6.28 -16.04
C PHE A 108 -8.06 5.81 -17.12
N ASN A 109 -9.19 5.30 -16.68
CA ASN A 109 -10.19 4.71 -17.55
C ASN A 109 -11.07 5.86 -18.06
N ARG A 110 -11.67 5.71 -19.25
CA ARG A 110 -12.56 6.72 -19.84
C ARG A 110 -13.83 6.99 -18.99
N GLU A 111 -13.99 6.23 -17.92
CA GLU A 111 -14.92 6.47 -16.83
C GLU A 111 -14.16 7.24 -15.76
N ASN A 112 -14.24 8.56 -15.88
CA ASN A 112 -14.15 9.48 -14.77
C ASN A 112 -14.85 8.80 -13.58
N ASP A 113 -14.11 8.40 -12.54
CA ASP A 113 -14.72 7.76 -11.36
C ASP A 113 -15.76 8.68 -10.69
N GLY A 114 -15.78 9.96 -11.10
CA GLY A 114 -16.74 10.96 -10.66
C GLY A 114 -16.45 11.43 -9.23
N ALA A 115 -15.43 10.86 -8.61
CA ALA A 115 -14.90 11.31 -7.36
C ALA A 115 -14.04 12.56 -7.61
N ARG A 116 -13.78 13.30 -6.53
CA ARG A 116 -13.01 14.53 -6.59
C ARG A 116 -11.79 14.37 -5.72
N ASP A 117 -10.69 14.01 -6.33
CA ASP A 117 -9.46 13.79 -5.57
C ASP A 117 -8.83 15.13 -5.16
N PHE A 118 -8.11 15.10 -4.05
CA PHE A 118 -7.32 16.22 -3.57
C PHE A 118 -5.85 15.83 -3.54
N VAL A 119 -5.06 16.41 -4.44
CA VAL A 119 -3.62 16.16 -4.53
C VAL A 119 -2.85 17.40 -4.07
N TYR A 120 -2.03 17.23 -3.04
CA TYR A 120 -1.13 18.24 -2.51
C TYR A 120 0.31 17.81 -2.76
N CYS A 121 1.05 18.58 -3.54
CA CYS A 121 2.47 18.31 -3.74
C CYS A 121 3.32 19.15 -2.80
N GLY A 122 4.45 18.59 -2.38
CA GLY A 122 5.44 19.32 -1.60
C GLY A 122 6.51 19.94 -2.50
N PRO A 123 7.70 20.23 -1.94
CA PRO A 123 8.85 20.68 -2.69
C PRO A 123 9.36 19.61 -3.66
N GLY A 124 9.61 20.00 -4.90
CA GLY A 124 10.17 19.10 -5.92
C GLY A 124 9.55 19.37 -7.28
N VAL A 125 9.89 18.55 -8.26
CA VAL A 125 9.26 18.53 -9.57
C VAL A 125 8.33 17.34 -9.66
N ASP A 126 7.06 17.57 -9.35
CA ASP A 126 6.06 16.52 -9.29
C ASP A 126 5.34 16.35 -10.62
N THR A 127 5.14 15.10 -11.03
CA THR A 127 4.28 14.74 -12.16
C THR A 127 2.96 14.19 -11.65
N VAL A 128 1.89 14.98 -11.78
CA VAL A 128 0.55 14.59 -11.34
C VAL A 128 -0.35 14.25 -12.53
N TYR A 129 -0.90 13.05 -12.53
CA TYR A 129 -1.94 12.61 -13.46
C TYR A 129 -3.28 12.55 -12.74
N VAL A 130 -4.23 13.35 -13.20
CA VAL A 130 -5.59 13.50 -12.67
C VAL A 130 -6.61 13.49 -13.79
N ALA A 131 -7.87 13.20 -13.46
CA ALA A 131 -8.97 13.20 -14.40
C ALA A 131 -10.14 14.05 -13.87
N GLY A 132 -11.12 14.34 -14.72
CA GLY A 132 -12.38 14.89 -14.24
C GLY A 132 -12.32 16.18 -13.41
N SER A 133 -12.84 16.11 -12.18
CA SER A 133 -13.09 17.26 -11.28
C SER A 133 -12.12 17.36 -10.11
N ASP A 134 -10.96 16.72 -10.24
CA ASP A 134 -9.89 16.68 -9.23
C ASP A 134 -9.33 18.06 -8.93
N VAL A 135 -8.89 18.24 -7.70
CA VAL A 135 -8.23 19.44 -7.20
C VAL A 135 -6.76 19.11 -6.96
N VAL A 136 -5.90 19.79 -7.71
CA VAL A 136 -4.44 19.68 -7.56
C VAL A 136 -3.92 21.01 -7.05
N ASP A 137 -3.11 20.98 -6.00
CA ASP A 137 -2.47 22.17 -5.45
C ASP A 137 -1.57 22.84 -6.50
N ALA A 138 -1.46 24.17 -6.41
CA ALA A 138 -0.68 24.95 -7.37
C ALA A 138 0.84 24.69 -7.29
N SER A 139 1.33 24.03 -6.23
CA SER A 139 2.72 23.58 -6.12
C SER A 139 3.08 22.46 -7.09
N CYS A 140 2.10 21.70 -7.59
CA CYS A 140 2.33 20.55 -8.47
C CYS A 140 2.59 20.97 -9.92
N GLU A 141 3.60 20.39 -10.60
CA GLU A 141 3.79 20.58 -12.04
C GLU A 141 2.88 19.63 -12.85
N ILE A 142 1.67 20.10 -13.19
CA ILE A 142 0.66 19.25 -13.85
C ILE A 142 1.05 18.94 -15.31
N ARG A 143 1.25 17.66 -15.65
CA ARG A 143 1.27 17.19 -17.05
C ARG A 143 -0.10 16.61 -17.38
N ARG A 144 -0.92 17.40 -18.09
CA ARG A 144 -2.23 16.99 -18.63
C ARG A 144 -2.08 16.23 -19.94
#